data_AF-A0A2D6HY98-F1
#
_entry.id   AF-A0A2D6HY98-F1
#
_cell.length_a   1.000
_cell.length_b   1.000
_cell.length_c   1.000
_cell.angle_alpha   90.00
_cell.angle_beta   90.00
_cell.angle_gamma   90.00
#
_symmetry.space_group_name_H-M   'P 1'
#
loop_
_entity.id
_entity.type
_entity.pdbx_description
1 polymer ?
#
loop_
_entity_poly.entity_id
_entity_poly.type
_entity_poly.pdbx_seq_one_letter_code
_entity_poly.pdbx_strand_id
1 'polypeptide(L)'
;MPPHLSSFYIITYTHTISWCRSVCSLAKPIFLSAFLILLPLNVYAISYSIKGVKQDAIKDNIRLHLNNLDVETALLDDPFWQDEVKSTISTAVEPFGYYNSDAEITIDGNDKVVVTVTLNSPLIVANVTREIIGKGRDDPAFRQRFNGFSLKQGDVLHQPTYTSFKSSMFNYALSHGYFDFHWQATRLDLVRENKEANILIIAQSGPQYQFGPLIFVGEDKAKDIIQRLAPFSEGEPYSSAALTDFNRKLNQSGYFNRVIARPVVSEAEGLLVPIEVSLAHRPKDAFNVSVGAATDTGPRVRLGWERPWVNDKGHSVSADIFISAPEQSITADYRIPRRNITRDYVSIEAGYQFIDYTNTSIESETLSLSAHRYWQYDESPWQHDFSITYLQETYNEGDEIDTTTSLIMPGYAINYLEKDNDLLINFARYFKFSTQVGRDNAGSDINIVKSFAEGMFIHTLNENHRFTVRAEIGAIKANDFSQVPTSIRFYAGGDQSIRGFEYRDISPKDEVTDPETGETSIESIGGKYLATASVEYAYRVAENWRVAAFTDAGTATNDTSTSLTYSVGSGFHWLSPIGPVRVYVARGFSPDETTWRLHLMLGPEL
;
A
#
# COMPACT_ATOMS: atom_id res chain seq x y z
N MET A 1 -57.79 -18.57 11.95
CA MET A 1 -57.64 -20.03 11.69
C MET A 1 -56.18 -20.31 11.34
N PRO A 2 -55.56 -21.36 11.88
CA PRO A 2 -54.10 -21.64 11.89
C PRO A 2 -53.67 -22.57 10.70
N PRO A 3 -52.45 -23.15 10.61
CA PRO A 3 -51.07 -22.65 10.83
C PRO A 3 -50.00 -23.12 9.78
N HIS A 4 -48.77 -22.58 9.92
CA HIS A 4 -47.40 -23.16 9.76
C HIS A 4 -47.02 -24.14 8.63
N LEU A 5 -45.92 -23.85 7.90
CA LEU A 5 -44.58 -24.45 8.11
C LEU A 5 -43.51 -23.92 7.13
N SER A 6 -42.29 -23.91 7.66
CA SER A 6 -41.00 -23.35 7.23
C SER A 6 -40.27 -24.10 6.10
N SER A 7 -39.40 -23.39 5.36
CA SER A 7 -38.18 -23.95 4.73
C SER A 7 -37.18 -22.83 4.39
N PHE A 8 -36.13 -22.70 5.19
CA PHE A 8 -34.89 -21.97 4.88
C PHE A 8 -33.84 -23.00 4.45
N TYR A 9 -33.27 -22.82 3.26
CA TYR A 9 -32.09 -23.58 2.81
C TYR A 9 -30.83 -22.85 3.27
N ILE A 10 -30.08 -23.47 4.19
CA ILE A 10 -28.72 -23.10 4.56
C ILE A 10 -27.80 -24.21 4.04
N ILE A 11 -26.90 -23.88 3.11
CA ILE A 11 -25.81 -24.76 2.70
C ILE A 11 -24.65 -24.50 3.65
N THR A 12 -24.39 -25.44 4.55
CA THR A 12 -23.21 -25.49 5.42
C THR A 12 -22.38 -26.72 5.05
N TYR A 13 -21.12 -26.51 4.66
CA TYR A 13 -20.14 -27.58 4.55
C TYR A 13 -19.49 -27.79 5.91
N THR A 14 -19.85 -28.89 6.57
CA THR A 14 -19.16 -29.41 7.77
C THR A 14 -18.19 -30.51 7.37
N HIS A 15 -16.90 -30.35 7.68
CA HIS A 15 -15.99 -31.48 7.84
C HIS A 15 -15.54 -31.56 9.30
N THR A 16 -16.15 -32.48 10.03
CA THR A 16 -15.73 -33.00 11.33
C THR A 16 -14.81 -34.20 11.09
N ILE A 17 -13.61 -34.20 11.68
CA ILE A 17 -12.83 -35.43 11.89
C ILE A 17 -12.72 -35.64 13.39
N SER A 18 -13.28 -36.77 13.82
CA SER A 18 -13.33 -37.25 15.20
C SER A 18 -12.55 -38.56 15.30
N TRP A 19 -11.71 -38.63 16.34
CA TRP A 19 -11.33 -39.83 17.11
C TRP A 19 -10.41 -40.90 16.49
N CYS A 20 -9.24 -41.04 17.09
CA CYS A 20 -8.89 -42.32 17.75
C CYS A 20 -7.86 -42.10 18.88
N ARG A 21 -8.16 -42.60 20.08
CA ARG A 21 -7.27 -42.70 21.25
C ARG A 21 -7.29 -44.15 21.74
N SER A 22 -6.20 -44.54 22.41
CA SER A 22 -5.90 -45.80 23.13
C SER A 22 -4.91 -46.68 22.32
N VAL A 23 -3.78 -47.17 22.84
CA VAL A 23 -3.41 -47.62 24.18
C VAL A 23 -1.90 -47.43 24.41
N CYS A 24 -1.52 -47.21 25.67
CA CYS A 24 -0.15 -47.12 26.16
C CYS A 24 0.29 -48.47 26.79
N SER A 25 1.52 -48.94 26.51
CA SER A 25 2.52 -49.43 27.49
C SER A 25 3.40 -50.60 27.02
N LEU A 26 4.66 -50.51 27.47
CA LEU A 26 5.66 -51.55 27.73
C LEU A 26 6.74 -51.89 26.66
N ALA A 27 7.98 -51.71 27.16
CA ALA A 27 9.26 -52.36 26.82
C ALA A 27 10.11 -51.81 25.65
N LYS A 28 11.11 -51.00 26.03
CA LYS A 28 12.45 -50.91 25.38
C LYS A 28 13.23 -52.23 25.60
N PRO A 29 14.38 -52.49 24.95
CA PRO A 29 14.93 -51.96 23.69
C PRO A 29 15.53 -53.07 22.79
N ILE A 30 15.40 -53.02 21.46
CA ILE A 30 16.40 -53.65 20.57
C ILE A 30 16.69 -52.70 19.41
N PHE A 31 17.99 -52.40 19.29
CA PHE A 31 18.68 -51.74 18.20
C PHE A 31 18.07 -52.03 16.82
N LEU A 32 17.65 -50.99 16.10
CA LEU A 32 18.10 -50.78 14.73
C LEU A 32 17.88 -49.32 14.33
N SER A 33 19.00 -48.62 14.21
CA SER A 33 19.15 -47.31 13.59
C SER A 33 18.57 -47.29 12.18
N ALA A 34 17.43 -46.64 11.98
CA ALA A 34 16.97 -46.17 10.67
C ALA A 34 17.15 -44.66 10.62
N PHE A 35 18.39 -44.26 10.31
CA PHE A 35 18.72 -42.93 9.86
C PHE A 35 17.94 -42.70 8.56
N LEU A 36 16.95 -41.81 8.56
CA LEU A 36 16.33 -41.34 7.33
C LEU A 36 17.37 -40.46 6.63
N ILE A 37 18.24 -41.10 5.84
CA ILE A 37 19.19 -40.41 4.97
C ILE A 37 18.35 -39.72 3.90
N LEU A 38 18.15 -38.42 4.05
CA LEU A 38 17.97 -37.51 2.92
C LEU A 38 19.23 -37.66 2.06
N LEU A 39 19.21 -38.60 1.12
CA LEU A 39 20.21 -38.65 0.07
C LEU A 39 20.04 -37.35 -0.73
N PRO A 40 21.05 -36.47 -0.78
CA PRO A 40 21.05 -35.48 -1.84
C PRO A 40 21.12 -36.29 -3.13
N LEU A 41 20.07 -36.26 -3.94
CA LEU A 41 20.23 -36.50 -5.37
C LEU A 41 21.13 -35.37 -5.83
N ASN A 42 22.45 -35.59 -5.77
CA ASN A 42 23.41 -34.80 -6.52
C ASN A 42 23.05 -35.01 -7.98
N VAL A 43 22.19 -34.15 -8.52
CA VAL A 43 22.17 -33.93 -9.95
C VAL A 43 23.54 -33.34 -10.25
N TYR A 44 24.43 -34.18 -10.77
CA TYR A 44 25.73 -33.74 -11.26
C TYR A 44 25.48 -32.88 -12.50
N ALA A 45 25.20 -31.60 -12.30
CA ALA A 45 25.13 -30.65 -13.40
C ALA A 45 26.53 -30.54 -14.01
N ILE A 46 26.64 -30.85 -15.29
CA ILE A 46 27.89 -30.73 -16.05
C ILE A 46 28.35 -29.27 -15.97
N SER A 47 29.60 -29.07 -15.54
CA SER A 47 30.17 -27.73 -15.43
C SER A 47 30.90 -27.37 -16.73
N TYR A 48 30.34 -26.42 -17.48
CA TYR A 48 30.94 -25.92 -18.72
C TYR A 48 31.92 -24.77 -18.44
N SER A 49 33.15 -24.90 -18.95
CA SER A 49 34.15 -23.82 -18.97
C SER A 49 34.30 -23.27 -20.38
N ILE A 50 33.82 -22.04 -20.61
CA ILE A 50 33.82 -21.41 -21.93
C ILE A 50 35.10 -20.58 -22.11
N LYS A 51 35.87 -20.88 -23.16
CA LYS A 51 37.09 -20.14 -23.57
C LYS A 51 36.92 -19.56 -24.97
N GLY A 52 37.75 -18.57 -25.33
CA GLY A 52 37.79 -17.97 -26.67
C GLY A 52 36.82 -16.80 -26.91
N VAL A 53 35.79 -16.65 -26.08
CA VAL A 53 34.87 -15.50 -26.10
C VAL A 53 35.30 -14.46 -25.05
N LYS A 54 35.41 -13.18 -25.44
CA LYS A 54 35.73 -12.09 -24.48
C LYS A 54 34.49 -11.41 -23.92
N GLN A 55 33.44 -11.24 -24.73
CA GLN A 55 32.23 -10.51 -24.39
C GLN A 55 31.33 -11.33 -23.46
N ASP A 56 30.97 -10.77 -22.31
CA ASP A 56 30.22 -11.52 -21.29
C ASP A 56 28.79 -11.84 -21.73
N ALA A 57 28.12 -10.94 -22.47
CA ALA A 57 26.79 -11.21 -23.03
C ALA A 57 26.74 -12.48 -23.91
N ILE A 58 27.79 -12.72 -24.70
CA ILE A 58 27.88 -13.93 -25.55
C ILE A 58 28.18 -15.16 -24.69
N LYS A 59 29.11 -15.06 -23.71
CA LYS A 59 29.40 -16.17 -22.79
C LYS A 59 28.17 -16.60 -21.99
N ASP A 60 27.41 -15.63 -21.50
CA ASP A 60 26.20 -15.88 -20.72
C ASP A 60 25.11 -16.50 -21.59
N ASN A 61 24.94 -16.03 -22.83
CA ASN A 61 24.01 -16.65 -23.76
C ASN A 61 24.41 -18.10 -24.10
N ILE A 62 25.70 -18.37 -24.35
CA ILE A 62 26.23 -19.73 -24.54
C ILE A 62 25.93 -20.59 -23.31
N ARG A 63 26.22 -20.09 -22.10
CA ARG A 63 25.97 -20.83 -20.86
C ARG A 63 24.50 -21.17 -20.68
N LEU A 64 23.59 -20.24 -20.97
CA LEU A 64 22.14 -20.47 -20.91
C LEU A 64 21.69 -21.56 -21.88
N HIS A 65 22.22 -21.56 -23.11
CA HIS A 65 21.87 -22.59 -24.10
C HIS A 65 22.42 -23.96 -23.70
N LEU A 66 23.65 -24.04 -23.18
CA LEU A 66 24.26 -25.28 -22.73
C LEU A 66 23.56 -25.86 -21.49
N ASN A 67 23.12 -25.02 -20.55
CA ASN A 67 22.40 -25.47 -19.36
C ASN A 67 21.00 -26.06 -19.68
N ASN A 68 20.45 -25.77 -20.86
CA ASN A 68 19.17 -26.34 -21.30
C ASN A 68 19.33 -27.70 -22.00
N LEU A 69 20.56 -28.18 -22.22
CA LEU A 69 20.81 -29.52 -22.70
C LEU A 69 20.66 -30.49 -21.52
N ASP A 70 19.74 -31.44 -21.63
CA ASP A 70 19.57 -32.52 -20.66
C ASP A 70 20.55 -33.65 -21.01
N VAL A 71 21.55 -33.88 -20.15
CA VAL A 71 22.70 -34.73 -20.50
C VAL A 71 23.15 -35.54 -19.29
N GLU A 72 23.31 -36.86 -19.50
CA GLU A 72 23.99 -37.76 -18.58
C GLU A 72 25.52 -37.69 -18.75
N THR A 73 26.28 -37.61 -17.65
CA THR A 73 27.76 -37.54 -17.68
C THR A 73 28.43 -38.72 -18.39
N ALA A 74 27.71 -39.84 -18.55
CA ALA A 74 28.17 -41.01 -19.29
C ALA A 74 28.31 -40.80 -20.82
N LEU A 75 27.69 -39.75 -21.38
CA LEU A 75 27.64 -39.49 -22.82
C LEU A 75 28.63 -38.40 -23.27
N LEU A 76 29.52 -37.91 -22.41
CA LEU A 76 30.45 -36.82 -22.72
C LEU A 76 31.40 -37.14 -23.90
N ASP A 77 31.80 -38.41 -24.04
CA ASP A 77 32.67 -38.87 -25.12
C ASP A 77 31.90 -39.24 -26.42
N ASP A 78 30.56 -39.17 -26.41
CA ASP A 78 29.75 -39.54 -27.57
C ASP A 78 29.87 -38.48 -28.69
N PRO A 79 30.25 -38.86 -29.93
CA PRO A 79 30.40 -37.91 -31.03
C PRO A 79 29.11 -37.16 -31.40
N PHE A 80 27.94 -37.80 -31.28
CA PHE A 80 26.65 -37.17 -31.56
C PHE A 80 26.34 -36.09 -30.52
N TRP A 81 26.62 -36.38 -29.25
CA TRP A 81 26.49 -35.38 -28.18
C TRP A 81 27.45 -34.21 -28.37
N GLN A 82 28.71 -34.47 -28.74
CA GLN A 82 29.68 -33.41 -29.01
C GLN A 82 29.24 -32.52 -30.17
N ASP A 83 28.64 -33.10 -31.21
CA ASP A 83 28.09 -32.33 -32.33
C ASP A 83 26.83 -31.54 -31.92
N GLU A 84 25.99 -32.07 -31.03
CA GLU A 84 24.87 -31.34 -30.44
C GLU A 84 25.35 -30.12 -29.62
N VAL A 85 26.36 -30.28 -28.77
CA VAL A 85 26.97 -29.17 -28.01
C VAL A 85 27.56 -28.12 -28.95
N LYS A 86 28.28 -28.53 -30.00
CA LYS A 86 28.81 -27.58 -31.01
C LYS A 86 27.68 -26.84 -31.72
N SER A 87 26.63 -27.54 -32.12
CA SER A 87 25.45 -26.94 -32.76
C SER A 87 24.77 -25.94 -31.83
N THR A 88 24.55 -26.30 -30.56
CA THR A 88 23.95 -25.43 -29.55
C THR A 88 24.78 -24.16 -29.34
N ILE A 89 26.11 -24.25 -29.33
CA ILE A 89 27.00 -23.09 -29.22
C ILE A 89 26.93 -22.22 -30.47
N SER A 90 26.93 -22.83 -31.66
CA SER A 90 26.75 -22.09 -32.91
C SER A 90 25.46 -21.29 -32.87
N THR A 91 24.32 -21.92 -32.52
CA THR A 91 23.03 -21.24 -32.36
C THR A 91 23.07 -20.14 -31.29
N ALA A 92 23.79 -20.34 -30.19
CA ALA A 92 23.88 -19.35 -29.11
C ALA A 92 24.65 -18.07 -29.52
N VAL A 93 25.52 -18.12 -30.52
CA VAL A 93 26.31 -16.95 -30.95
C VAL A 93 25.74 -16.25 -32.19
N GLU A 94 24.86 -16.92 -32.93
CA GLU A 94 24.14 -16.38 -34.10
C GLU A 94 23.43 -15.04 -33.84
N PRO A 95 22.71 -14.83 -32.70
CA PRO A 95 22.05 -13.54 -32.42
C PRO A 95 23.00 -12.34 -32.37
N PHE A 96 24.29 -12.59 -32.11
CA PHE A 96 25.35 -11.58 -32.04
C PHE A 96 26.12 -11.43 -33.36
N GLY A 97 25.63 -12.05 -34.45
CA GLY A 97 26.16 -11.92 -35.79
C GLY A 97 27.21 -12.97 -36.17
N TYR A 98 27.54 -13.91 -35.28
CA TYR A 98 28.57 -14.91 -35.51
C TYR A 98 27.99 -16.20 -36.13
N TYR A 99 27.70 -16.19 -37.43
CA TYR A 99 27.10 -17.34 -38.14
C TYR A 99 28.09 -18.36 -38.67
N ASN A 100 29.38 -18.04 -38.62
CA ASN A 100 30.45 -18.89 -39.12
C ASN A 100 31.33 -19.38 -37.95
N SER A 101 30.82 -19.47 -36.72
CA SER A 101 31.60 -19.84 -35.53
C SER A 101 31.92 -21.34 -35.46
N ASP A 102 33.05 -21.67 -34.86
CA ASP A 102 33.44 -23.05 -34.56
C ASP A 102 33.58 -23.28 -33.05
N ALA A 103 33.42 -24.52 -32.61
CA ALA A 103 33.62 -24.91 -31.21
C ALA A 103 34.38 -26.24 -31.11
N GLU A 104 35.37 -26.28 -30.22
CA GLU A 104 36.12 -27.49 -29.87
C GLU A 104 35.82 -27.86 -28.42
N ILE A 105 35.58 -29.14 -28.18
CA ILE A 105 35.22 -29.67 -26.87
C ILE A 105 36.38 -30.50 -26.34
N THR A 106 36.76 -30.25 -25.08
CA THR A 106 37.77 -31.04 -24.36
C THR A 106 37.23 -31.40 -22.99
N ILE A 107 37.33 -32.66 -22.61
CA ILE A 107 36.89 -33.13 -21.30
C ILE A 107 38.12 -33.16 -20.38
N ASP A 108 38.06 -32.37 -19.31
CA ASP A 108 39.05 -32.42 -18.23
C ASP A 108 38.55 -33.42 -17.18
N GLY A 109 39.46 -34.24 -16.62
CA GLY A 109 39.22 -35.55 -15.98
C GLY A 109 38.39 -35.60 -14.69
N ASN A 110 37.45 -34.66 -14.50
CA ASN A 110 36.47 -34.53 -13.42
C ASN A 110 35.09 -34.08 -13.96
N ASP A 111 34.62 -34.65 -15.08
CA ASP A 111 33.35 -34.30 -15.74
C ASP A 111 33.20 -32.80 -16.08
N LYS A 112 34.34 -32.10 -16.25
CA LYS A 112 34.38 -30.69 -16.65
C LYS A 112 34.56 -30.59 -18.15
N VAL A 113 33.56 -30.03 -18.80
CA VAL A 113 33.57 -29.82 -20.25
C VAL A 113 34.14 -28.45 -20.54
N VAL A 114 35.35 -28.41 -21.08
CA VAL A 114 35.95 -27.17 -21.58
C VAL A 114 35.54 -27.00 -23.02
N VAL A 115 34.85 -25.90 -23.33
CA VAL A 115 34.49 -25.56 -24.70
C VAL A 115 35.26 -24.33 -25.15
N THR A 116 36.08 -24.51 -26.18
CA THR A 116 36.84 -23.43 -26.81
C THR A 116 36.08 -22.97 -28.04
N VAL A 117 35.54 -21.75 -27.97
CA VAL A 117 34.72 -21.17 -29.04
C VAL A 117 35.55 -20.20 -29.86
N THR A 118 35.54 -20.39 -31.17
CA THR A 118 36.16 -19.49 -32.14
C THR A 118 35.07 -18.69 -32.84
N LEU A 119 34.87 -17.47 -32.36
CA LEU A 119 34.02 -16.48 -33.02
C LEU A 119 34.76 -15.97 -34.27
N ASN A 120 34.58 -16.65 -35.40
CA ASN A 120 35.09 -16.22 -36.71
C ASN A 120 34.49 -14.85 -37.11
N SER A 121 34.74 -14.37 -38.34
CA SER A 121 34.25 -13.06 -38.78
C SER A 121 32.72 -12.94 -38.62
N PRO A 122 32.20 -11.90 -37.93
CA PRO A 122 30.77 -11.69 -37.82
C PRO A 122 30.18 -11.21 -39.15
N LEU A 123 28.86 -11.33 -39.27
CA LEU A 123 28.11 -10.67 -40.34
C LEU A 123 28.06 -9.16 -40.08
N ILE A 124 28.41 -8.39 -41.10
CA ILE A 124 28.35 -6.92 -41.08
C ILE A 124 27.09 -6.47 -41.80
N VAL A 125 26.39 -5.49 -41.25
CA VAL A 125 25.22 -4.90 -41.88
C VAL A 125 25.65 -4.16 -43.14
N ALA A 126 25.27 -4.69 -44.31
CA ALA A 126 25.64 -4.13 -45.61
C ALA A 126 24.64 -3.06 -46.06
N ASN A 127 23.34 -3.33 -45.90
CA ASN A 127 22.27 -2.40 -46.27
C ASN A 127 21.17 -2.36 -45.21
N VAL A 128 20.64 -1.15 -44.97
CA VAL A 128 19.44 -0.94 -44.13
C VAL A 128 18.44 -0.11 -44.92
N THR A 129 17.39 -0.76 -45.40
CA THR A 129 16.25 -0.12 -46.04
C THR A 129 15.10 -0.04 -45.06
N ARG A 130 14.64 1.17 -44.77
CA ARG A 130 13.52 1.40 -43.87
C ARG A 130 12.56 2.43 -44.42
N GLU A 131 11.27 2.15 -44.32
CA GLU A 131 10.22 3.05 -44.77
C GLU A 131 9.00 2.95 -43.85
N ILE A 132 8.36 4.09 -43.61
CA ILE A 132 7.08 4.19 -42.94
C ILE A 132 6.06 4.81 -43.89
N ILE A 133 4.92 4.13 -44.02
CA ILE A 133 3.78 4.52 -44.84
C ILE A 133 2.60 4.85 -43.90
N GLY A 134 1.71 5.74 -44.33
CA GLY A 134 0.53 6.16 -43.57
C GLY A 134 0.76 7.39 -42.68
N LYS A 135 -0.20 7.69 -41.78
CA LYS A 135 -0.22 8.94 -41.00
C LYS A 135 0.87 9.02 -39.93
N GLY A 136 1.38 7.89 -39.45
CA GLY A 136 2.54 7.86 -38.57
C GLY A 136 3.81 8.43 -39.21
N ARG A 137 3.87 8.54 -40.55
CA ARG A 137 4.94 9.29 -41.22
C ARG A 137 4.88 10.76 -40.86
N ASP A 138 3.70 11.36 -40.72
CA ASP A 138 3.52 12.80 -40.47
C ASP A 138 3.61 13.16 -38.98
N ASP A 139 3.38 12.20 -38.08
CA ASP A 139 3.57 12.35 -36.63
C ASP A 139 5.08 12.46 -36.28
N PRO A 140 5.53 13.61 -35.72
CA PRO A 140 6.92 13.80 -35.33
C PRO A 140 7.42 12.77 -34.31
N ALA A 141 6.61 12.37 -33.34
CA ALA A 141 6.99 11.46 -32.27
C ALA A 141 7.13 10.02 -32.79
N PHE A 142 6.16 9.55 -33.58
CA PHE A 142 6.25 8.27 -34.27
C PHE A 142 7.47 8.22 -35.20
N ARG A 143 7.66 9.26 -36.03
CA ARG A 143 8.79 9.36 -36.95
C ARG A 143 10.13 9.35 -36.22
N GLN A 144 10.25 10.10 -35.12
CA GLN A 144 11.47 10.12 -34.30
C GLN A 144 11.80 8.72 -33.77
N ARG A 145 10.79 8.01 -33.24
CA ARG A 145 10.98 6.65 -32.72
C ARG A 145 11.36 5.65 -33.82
N PHE A 146 10.69 5.71 -34.97
CA PHE A 146 11.00 4.87 -36.12
C PHE A 146 12.42 5.12 -36.65
N ASN A 147 12.84 6.39 -36.72
CA ASN A 147 14.19 6.77 -37.13
C ASN A 147 15.27 6.39 -36.11
N GLY A 148 14.88 6.12 -34.86
CA GLY A 148 15.74 5.66 -33.78
C GLY A 148 16.24 4.21 -33.91
N PHE A 149 15.91 3.48 -34.97
CA PHE A 149 16.52 2.18 -35.25
C PHE A 149 18.06 2.30 -35.30
N SER A 150 18.75 1.56 -34.45
CA SER A 150 20.15 1.80 -34.12
C SER A 150 21.15 1.07 -35.02
N LEU A 151 20.77 -0.04 -35.67
CA LEU A 151 21.65 -0.74 -36.60
C LEU A 151 21.83 0.07 -37.89
N LYS A 152 23.08 0.35 -38.23
CA LYS A 152 23.51 1.09 -39.41
C LYS A 152 24.42 0.22 -40.28
N GLN A 153 24.60 0.66 -41.52
CA GLN A 153 25.60 0.08 -42.40
C GLN A 153 26.99 0.13 -41.75
N GLY A 154 27.70 -1.01 -41.77
CA GLY A 154 29.01 -1.19 -41.15
C GLY A 154 28.99 -1.75 -39.73
N ASP A 155 27.83 -1.81 -39.07
CA ASP A 155 27.72 -2.41 -37.74
C ASP A 155 27.81 -3.93 -37.81
N VAL A 156 28.30 -4.56 -36.73
CA VAL A 156 28.11 -6.01 -36.53
C VAL A 156 26.62 -6.29 -36.35
N LEU A 157 26.10 -7.30 -37.04
CA LEU A 157 24.71 -7.71 -36.90
C LEU A 157 24.42 -8.07 -35.43
N HIS A 158 23.39 -7.43 -34.87
CA HIS A 158 22.87 -7.78 -33.56
C HIS A 158 21.35 -7.99 -33.65
N GLN A 159 20.93 -9.25 -33.74
CA GLN A 159 19.53 -9.61 -33.92
C GLN A 159 18.61 -9.12 -32.80
N PRO A 160 19.00 -9.14 -31.50
CA PRO A 160 18.15 -8.62 -30.44
C PRO A 160 17.80 -7.14 -30.63
N THR A 161 18.67 -6.35 -31.27
CA THR A 161 18.37 -4.95 -31.61
C THR A 161 17.26 -4.85 -32.65
N TYR A 162 17.30 -5.70 -33.68
CA TYR A 162 16.27 -5.78 -34.72
C TYR A 162 14.91 -6.21 -34.17
N THR A 163 14.87 -7.30 -33.39
CA THR A 163 13.63 -7.81 -32.81
C THR A 163 13.04 -6.85 -31.78
N SER A 164 13.88 -6.29 -30.90
CA SER A 164 13.44 -5.31 -29.90
C SER A 164 12.90 -4.04 -30.54
N PHE A 165 13.53 -3.55 -31.61
CA PHE A 165 13.00 -2.40 -32.35
C PHE A 165 11.59 -2.69 -32.87
N LYS A 166 11.40 -3.85 -33.54
CA LYS A 166 10.09 -4.24 -34.09
C LYS A 166 9.00 -4.30 -33.01
N SER A 167 9.27 -5.00 -31.91
CA SER A 167 8.34 -5.12 -30.79
C SER A 167 8.05 -3.75 -30.15
N SER A 168 9.09 -2.92 -29.98
CA SER A 168 8.94 -1.59 -29.38
C SER A 168 8.09 -0.64 -30.24
N MET A 169 8.21 -0.74 -31.56
CA MET A 169 7.43 0.08 -32.51
C MET A 169 5.98 -0.40 -32.59
N PHE A 170 5.75 -1.71 -32.58
CA PHE A 170 4.40 -2.28 -32.49
C PHE A 170 3.68 -1.84 -31.21
N ASN A 171 4.36 -1.94 -30.05
CA ASN A 171 3.81 -1.49 -28.77
C ASN A 171 3.57 0.02 -28.71
N TYR A 172 4.45 0.82 -29.35
CA TYR A 172 4.21 2.26 -29.48
C TYR A 172 2.93 2.57 -30.25
N ALA A 173 2.78 1.93 -31.42
CA ALA A 173 1.66 2.15 -32.31
C ALA A 173 0.34 1.84 -31.58
N LEU A 174 0.24 0.66 -30.95
CA LEU A 174 -0.94 0.28 -30.17
C LEU A 174 -1.21 1.23 -29.00
N SER A 175 -0.18 1.67 -28.28
CA SER A 175 -0.36 2.56 -27.13
C SER A 175 -0.79 3.99 -27.50
N HIS A 176 -0.57 4.42 -28.74
CA HIS A 176 -0.88 5.76 -29.25
C HIS A 176 -2.03 5.76 -30.28
N GLY A 177 -2.78 4.66 -30.40
CA GLY A 177 -4.00 4.61 -31.21
C GLY A 177 -3.79 4.27 -32.68
N TYR A 178 -2.63 3.77 -33.07
CA TYR A 178 -2.39 3.25 -34.43
C TYR A 178 -2.75 1.76 -34.49
N PHE A 179 -4.05 1.45 -34.35
CA PHE A 179 -4.53 0.07 -34.26
C PHE A 179 -4.37 -0.74 -35.54
N ASP A 180 -4.31 -0.06 -36.70
CA ASP A 180 -4.07 -0.68 -38.01
C ASP A 180 -2.57 -0.85 -38.31
N PHE A 181 -1.69 -0.61 -37.33
CA PHE A 181 -0.25 -0.75 -37.53
C PHE A 181 0.12 -2.20 -37.83
N HIS A 182 0.85 -2.40 -38.93
CA HIS A 182 1.47 -3.67 -39.24
C HIS A 182 2.79 -3.49 -39.98
N TRP A 183 3.63 -4.51 -39.91
CA TRP A 183 4.80 -4.60 -40.77
C TRP A 183 4.35 -5.03 -42.17
N GLN A 184 4.50 -4.15 -43.17
CA GLN A 184 4.18 -4.47 -44.56
C GLN A 184 5.24 -5.39 -45.17
N ALA A 185 6.51 -5.18 -44.82
CA ALA A 185 7.60 -6.08 -45.18
C ALA A 185 8.69 -6.04 -44.11
N THR A 186 9.11 -7.20 -43.62
CA THR A 186 10.29 -7.32 -42.77
C THR A 186 11.17 -8.44 -43.29
N ARG A 187 12.43 -8.14 -43.59
CA ARG A 187 13.41 -9.14 -44.06
C ARG A 187 14.76 -8.90 -43.37
N LEU A 188 15.41 -10.00 -43.01
CA LEU A 188 16.78 -10.03 -42.52
C LEU A 188 17.53 -11.09 -43.35
N ASP A 189 18.14 -10.66 -44.44
CA ASP A 189 18.86 -11.54 -45.35
C ASP A 189 20.30 -11.73 -44.86
N LEU A 190 20.64 -12.97 -44.50
CA LEU A 190 21.94 -13.34 -43.96
C LEU A 190 22.78 -14.03 -45.05
N VAL A 191 23.80 -13.35 -45.56
CA VAL A 191 24.68 -13.86 -46.61
C VAL A 191 25.99 -14.29 -45.98
N ARG A 192 26.05 -15.56 -45.54
CA ARG A 192 27.18 -16.12 -44.76
C ARG A 192 28.51 -16.09 -45.52
N GLU A 193 28.49 -16.35 -46.83
CA GLU A 193 29.68 -16.34 -47.70
C GLU A 193 30.31 -14.95 -47.81
N ASN A 194 29.48 -13.92 -48.03
CA ASN A 194 29.92 -12.53 -48.11
C ASN A 194 30.13 -11.89 -46.72
N LYS A 195 29.69 -12.56 -45.65
CA LYS A 195 29.69 -12.03 -44.27
C LYS A 195 28.83 -10.76 -44.16
N GLU A 196 27.71 -10.74 -44.86
CA GLU A 196 26.83 -9.57 -44.96
C GLU A 196 25.44 -9.86 -44.39
N ALA A 197 24.81 -8.83 -43.82
CA ALA A 197 23.41 -8.83 -43.44
C ALA A 197 22.68 -7.66 -44.11
N ASN A 198 21.55 -7.92 -44.77
CA ASN A 198 20.70 -6.90 -45.37
C ASN A 198 19.37 -6.82 -44.62
N ILE A 199 19.01 -5.60 -44.19
CA ILE A 199 17.83 -5.35 -43.36
C ILE A 199 16.80 -4.58 -44.18
N LEU A 200 15.58 -5.11 -44.28
CA LEU A 200 14.42 -4.43 -44.86
C LEU A 200 13.32 -4.30 -43.80
N ILE A 201 12.84 -3.09 -43.58
CA ILE A 201 11.78 -2.78 -42.63
C ILE A 201 10.80 -1.76 -43.25
N ILE A 202 9.64 -2.22 -43.70
CA ILE A 202 8.56 -1.36 -44.19
C ILE A 202 7.38 -1.48 -43.22
N ALA A 203 7.00 -0.38 -42.60
CA ALA A 203 5.86 -0.28 -41.70
C ALA A 203 4.70 0.44 -42.37
N GLN A 204 3.48 -0.06 -42.16
CA GLN A 204 2.25 0.66 -42.43
C GLN A 204 1.66 1.09 -41.10
N SER A 205 1.55 2.40 -40.88
CA SER A 205 1.08 2.95 -39.60
C SER A 205 -0.44 2.99 -39.46
N GLY A 206 -1.17 3.14 -40.56
CA GLY A 206 -2.59 3.48 -40.51
C GLY A 206 -2.85 4.90 -39.99
N PRO A 207 -4.12 5.28 -39.78
CA PRO A 207 -4.50 6.51 -39.10
C PRO A 207 -4.31 6.39 -37.58
N GLN A 208 -4.24 7.55 -36.90
CA GLN A 208 -4.33 7.59 -35.45
C GLN A 208 -5.80 7.65 -35.04
N TYR A 209 -6.26 6.65 -34.30
CA TYR A 209 -7.60 6.61 -33.73
C TYR A 209 -7.72 7.55 -32.53
N GLN A 210 -8.95 7.95 -32.25
CA GLN A 210 -9.34 8.88 -31.22
C GLN A 210 -10.27 8.19 -30.22
N PHE A 211 -10.35 8.73 -29.00
CA PHE A 211 -11.36 8.32 -28.03
C PHE A 211 -12.76 8.60 -28.57
N GLY A 212 -13.59 7.58 -28.63
CA GLY A 212 -15.02 7.67 -28.91
C GLY A 212 -15.86 7.77 -27.63
N PRO A 213 -17.18 7.58 -27.74
CA PRO A 213 -18.08 7.67 -26.60
C PRO A 213 -17.84 6.55 -25.57
N LEU A 214 -18.19 6.82 -24.31
CA LEU A 214 -18.27 5.80 -23.27
C LEU A 214 -19.56 4.99 -23.42
N ILE A 215 -19.44 3.68 -23.59
CA ILE A 215 -20.56 2.73 -23.67
C ILE A 215 -20.63 1.94 -22.38
N PHE A 216 -21.77 1.95 -21.69
CA PHE A 216 -21.92 1.31 -20.38
C PHE A 216 -22.62 -0.06 -20.52
N VAL A 217 -22.00 -1.10 -19.96
CA VAL A 217 -22.58 -2.44 -19.86
C VAL A 217 -22.97 -2.68 -18.40
N GLY A 218 -24.23 -2.41 -18.07
CA GLY A 218 -24.78 -2.53 -16.70
C GLY A 218 -25.72 -1.37 -16.33
N GLU A 219 -26.10 -1.26 -15.05
CA GLU A 219 -26.90 -0.14 -14.55
C GLU A 219 -26.11 1.19 -14.59
N ASP A 220 -26.72 2.24 -15.13
CA ASP A 220 -26.11 3.53 -15.46
C ASP A 220 -26.10 4.57 -14.32
N LYS A 221 -26.48 4.19 -13.09
CA LYS A 221 -26.59 5.10 -11.93
C LYS A 221 -25.31 5.90 -11.63
N ALA A 222 -24.15 5.40 -12.05
CA ALA A 222 -22.87 6.08 -11.88
C ALA A 222 -22.32 6.74 -13.16
N LYS A 223 -23.13 6.88 -14.22
CA LYS A 223 -22.69 7.44 -15.51
C LYS A 223 -22.01 8.79 -15.36
N ASP A 224 -22.64 9.71 -14.61
CA ASP A 224 -22.11 11.06 -14.36
C ASP A 224 -20.79 11.03 -13.58
N ILE A 225 -20.64 10.08 -12.65
CA ILE A 225 -19.41 9.86 -11.89
C ILE A 225 -18.31 9.36 -12.82
N ILE A 226 -18.61 8.36 -13.64
CA ILE A 226 -17.65 7.74 -14.55
C ILE A 226 -17.18 8.73 -15.61
N GLN A 227 -18.09 9.53 -16.18
CA GLN A 227 -17.76 10.58 -17.13
C GLN A 227 -16.83 11.64 -16.51
N ARG A 228 -17.09 12.05 -15.26
CA ARG A 228 -16.24 13.01 -14.55
C ARG A 228 -14.83 12.46 -14.22
N LEU A 229 -14.67 11.15 -14.18
CA LEU A 229 -13.38 10.50 -13.93
C LEU A 229 -12.52 10.30 -15.18
N ALA A 230 -13.12 10.39 -16.37
CA ALA A 230 -12.40 10.22 -17.63
C ALA A 230 -11.36 11.34 -17.79
N PRO A 231 -10.05 11.01 -17.93
CA PRO A 231 -9.00 12.00 -18.16
C PRO A 231 -8.91 12.44 -19.62
N PHE A 232 -9.86 12.03 -20.46
CA PHE A 232 -9.90 12.28 -21.89
C PHE A 232 -11.31 12.69 -22.32
N SER A 233 -11.37 13.37 -23.46
CA SER A 233 -12.61 13.76 -24.13
C SER A 233 -12.80 13.01 -25.45
N GLU A 234 -14.03 12.90 -25.91
CA GLU A 234 -14.31 12.36 -27.25
C GLU A 234 -13.61 13.20 -28.33
N GLY A 235 -12.98 12.53 -29.30
CA GLY A 235 -12.20 13.14 -30.37
C GLY A 235 -10.72 13.40 -30.04
N GLU A 236 -10.30 13.27 -28.78
CA GLU A 236 -8.88 13.34 -28.43
C GLU A 236 -8.12 12.10 -28.94
N PRO A 237 -6.82 12.22 -29.32
CA PRO A 237 -6.03 11.06 -29.74
C PRO A 237 -6.01 9.95 -28.68
N TYR A 238 -6.21 8.71 -29.11
CA TYR A 238 -6.23 7.58 -28.20
C TYR A 238 -4.88 7.41 -27.50
N SER A 239 -4.92 7.17 -26.18
CA SER A 239 -3.75 6.87 -25.37
C SER A 239 -4.03 5.75 -24.38
N SER A 240 -3.26 4.67 -24.46
CA SER A 240 -3.32 3.59 -23.48
C SER A 240 -2.97 4.06 -22.07
N ALA A 241 -2.14 5.10 -21.93
CA ALA A 241 -1.79 5.68 -20.64
C ALA A 241 -3.01 6.40 -20.01
N ALA A 242 -3.75 7.18 -20.81
CA ALA A 242 -4.98 7.82 -20.36
C ALA A 242 -6.07 6.80 -19.99
N LEU A 243 -6.21 5.71 -20.76
CA LEU A 243 -7.14 4.64 -20.41
C LEU A 243 -6.73 3.88 -19.13
N THR A 244 -5.42 3.70 -18.91
CA THR A 244 -4.90 3.09 -17.67
C THR A 244 -5.18 3.99 -16.47
N ASP A 245 -4.96 5.31 -16.62
CA ASP A 245 -5.28 6.30 -15.59
C ASP A 245 -6.78 6.33 -15.26
N PHE A 246 -7.63 6.22 -16.29
CA PHE A 246 -9.07 6.12 -16.13
C PHE A 246 -9.47 4.88 -15.33
N ASN A 247 -8.94 3.69 -15.68
CA ASN A 247 -9.18 2.46 -14.94
C ASN A 247 -8.71 2.58 -13.48
N ARG A 248 -7.55 3.19 -13.23
CA ARG A 248 -7.05 3.44 -11.87
C ARG A 248 -8.00 4.33 -11.07
N LYS A 249 -8.45 5.47 -11.65
CA LYS A 249 -9.41 6.39 -11.02
C LYS A 249 -10.75 5.72 -10.72
N LEU A 250 -11.24 4.87 -11.62
CA LEU A 250 -12.47 4.09 -11.43
C LEU A 250 -12.34 3.10 -10.27
N ASN A 251 -11.24 2.35 -10.19
CA ASN A 251 -11.02 1.40 -9.11
C ASN A 251 -10.79 2.10 -7.75
N GLN A 252 -10.08 3.23 -7.74
CA GLN A 252 -9.85 4.02 -6.52
C GLN A 252 -11.08 4.80 -6.06
N SER A 253 -12.12 4.91 -6.89
CA SER A 253 -13.33 5.68 -6.58
C SER A 253 -14.11 5.17 -5.38
N GLY A 254 -13.99 3.87 -5.09
CA GLY A 254 -14.74 3.22 -4.02
C GLY A 254 -16.23 3.01 -4.33
N TYR A 255 -16.71 3.20 -5.57
CA TYR A 255 -18.13 2.99 -5.93
C TYR A 255 -18.43 1.61 -6.52
N PHE A 256 -17.41 0.89 -6.99
CA PHE A 256 -17.58 -0.34 -7.76
C PHE A 256 -16.89 -1.52 -7.07
N ASN A 257 -17.57 -2.67 -7.03
CA ASN A 257 -16.94 -3.95 -6.68
C ASN A 257 -15.97 -4.39 -7.79
N ARG A 258 -16.34 -4.11 -9.04
CA ARG A 258 -15.53 -4.37 -10.23
C ARG A 258 -15.83 -3.32 -11.27
N VAL A 259 -14.81 -2.77 -11.90
CA VAL A 259 -14.96 -1.83 -13.00
C VAL A 259 -13.77 -1.96 -13.95
N ILE A 260 -14.06 -2.04 -15.25
CA ILE A 260 -13.05 -2.07 -16.30
C ILE A 260 -13.54 -1.30 -17.52
N ALA A 261 -12.70 -0.41 -18.02
CA ALA A 261 -12.87 0.32 -19.26
C ALA A 261 -11.91 -0.26 -20.32
N ARG A 262 -12.43 -0.64 -21.48
CA ARG A 262 -11.67 -1.22 -22.59
C ARG A 262 -12.04 -0.57 -23.94
N PRO A 263 -11.10 -0.41 -24.86
CA PRO A 263 -11.41 0.09 -26.20
C PRO A 263 -11.98 -1.04 -27.05
N VAL A 264 -13.04 -0.77 -27.81
CA VAL A 264 -13.64 -1.73 -28.74
C VAL A 264 -13.39 -1.29 -30.17
N VAL A 265 -12.16 -1.53 -30.66
CA VAL A 265 -11.70 -1.06 -31.98
C VAL A 265 -12.56 -1.60 -33.13
N SER A 266 -13.11 -2.81 -32.99
CA SER A 266 -14.01 -3.42 -33.98
C SER A 266 -15.34 -2.67 -34.18
N GLU A 267 -15.72 -1.82 -33.22
CA GLU A 267 -16.95 -1.02 -33.25
C GLU A 267 -16.65 0.47 -33.48
N ALA A 268 -15.46 0.81 -33.99
CA ALA A 268 -15.09 2.20 -34.25
C ALA A 268 -15.98 2.83 -35.33
N GLU A 269 -16.52 4.02 -35.04
CA GLU A 269 -17.22 4.86 -36.02
C GLU A 269 -16.22 5.83 -36.65
N GLY A 270 -15.71 5.47 -37.84
CA GLY A 270 -14.61 6.21 -38.46
C GLY A 270 -13.31 6.00 -37.70
N LEU A 271 -12.80 7.06 -37.05
CA LEU A 271 -11.60 6.99 -36.20
C LEU A 271 -11.92 7.00 -34.69
N LEU A 272 -13.19 7.13 -34.32
CA LEU A 272 -13.63 7.20 -32.94
C LEU A 272 -13.82 5.79 -32.38
N VAL A 273 -12.99 5.41 -31.41
CA VAL A 273 -13.07 4.08 -30.78
C VAL A 273 -13.92 4.15 -29.53
N PRO A 274 -15.08 3.47 -29.48
CA PRO A 274 -15.89 3.45 -28.27
C PRO A 274 -15.14 2.78 -27.12
N ILE A 275 -15.31 3.33 -25.92
CA ILE A 275 -14.75 2.77 -24.69
C ILE A 275 -15.88 2.09 -23.93
N GLU A 276 -15.87 0.77 -23.93
CA GLU A 276 -16.83 -0.02 -23.19
C GLU A 276 -16.43 -0.07 -21.71
N VAL A 277 -17.34 0.35 -20.84
CA VAL A 277 -17.21 0.31 -19.39
C VAL A 277 -18.11 -0.78 -18.85
N SER A 278 -17.50 -1.90 -18.45
CA SER A 278 -18.17 -3.01 -17.77
C SER A 278 -18.01 -2.85 -16.26
N LEU A 279 -19.12 -2.81 -15.51
CA LEU A 279 -19.10 -2.49 -14.08
C LEU A 279 -20.09 -3.30 -13.24
N ALA A 280 -19.78 -3.39 -11.95
CA ALA A 280 -20.67 -3.86 -10.90
C ALA A 280 -20.54 -2.90 -9.69
N HIS A 281 -21.66 -2.29 -9.31
CA HIS A 281 -21.71 -1.36 -8.17
C HIS A 281 -21.39 -2.07 -6.85
N ARG A 282 -20.77 -1.35 -5.92
CA ARG A 282 -20.73 -1.78 -4.52
C ARG A 282 -22.16 -1.90 -3.97
N PRO A 283 -22.40 -2.80 -3.00
CA PRO A 283 -23.66 -2.86 -2.29
C PRO A 283 -24.08 -1.48 -1.79
N LYS A 284 -25.38 -1.21 -1.80
CA LYS A 284 -25.95 0.07 -1.35
C LYS A 284 -25.59 0.38 0.11
N ASP A 285 -25.52 -0.65 0.94
CA ASP A 285 -25.21 -0.54 2.35
C ASP A 285 -24.15 -1.60 2.71
N ALA A 286 -23.11 -1.15 3.39
CA ALA A 286 -22.04 -1.98 3.92
C ALA A 286 -21.99 -1.79 5.44
N PHE A 287 -21.88 -2.89 6.18
CA PHE A 287 -21.81 -2.89 7.64
C PHE A 287 -20.48 -3.49 8.06
N ASN A 288 -19.78 -2.80 8.96
CA ASN A 288 -18.55 -3.27 9.57
C ASN A 288 -18.76 -3.47 11.07
N VAL A 289 -18.16 -4.53 11.61
CA VAL A 289 -18.16 -4.80 13.05
C VAL A 289 -16.72 -5.07 13.44
N SER A 290 -16.19 -4.22 14.31
CA SER A 290 -14.83 -4.37 14.84
C SER A 290 -14.91 -4.60 16.34
N VAL A 291 -14.24 -5.64 16.83
CA VAL A 291 -14.11 -5.93 18.26
C VAL A 291 -12.65 -5.81 18.62
N GLY A 292 -12.35 -5.11 19.71
CA GLY A 292 -11.01 -4.97 20.23
C GLY A 292 -11.01 -5.03 21.76
N ALA A 293 -9.82 -4.99 22.32
CA ALA A 293 -9.61 -4.77 23.73
C ALA A 293 -8.28 -4.07 23.91
N ALA A 294 -8.23 -3.18 24.89
CA ALA A 294 -6.99 -2.61 25.38
C ALA A 294 -7.00 -2.57 26.90
N THR A 295 -5.81 -2.44 27.49
CA THR A 295 -5.65 -2.43 28.96
C THR A 295 -6.21 -1.17 29.61
N ASP A 296 -6.30 -0.06 28.87
CA ASP A 296 -6.83 1.22 29.33
C ASP A 296 -8.36 1.32 29.20
N THR A 297 -8.92 0.83 28.09
CA THR A 297 -10.32 1.01 27.70
C THR A 297 -11.16 -0.26 27.88
N GLY A 298 -10.51 -1.39 28.19
CA GLY A 298 -11.16 -2.69 28.29
C GLY A 298 -11.65 -3.20 26.93
N PRO A 299 -12.64 -4.11 26.91
CA PRO A 299 -13.30 -4.54 25.69
C PRO A 299 -14.01 -3.38 24.99
N ARG A 300 -13.88 -3.32 23.66
CA ARG A 300 -14.51 -2.29 22.82
C ARG A 300 -15.11 -2.86 21.56
N VAL A 301 -16.21 -2.28 21.12
CA VAL A 301 -16.93 -2.64 19.89
C VAL A 301 -17.12 -1.39 19.06
N ARG A 302 -16.86 -1.49 17.76
CA ARG A 302 -17.22 -0.48 16.76
C ARG A 302 -18.19 -1.08 15.75
N LEU A 303 -19.32 -0.43 15.54
CA LEU A 303 -20.32 -0.78 14.55
C LEU A 303 -20.35 0.34 13.52
N GLY A 304 -19.88 0.08 12.30
CA GLY A 304 -19.91 1.05 11.22
C GLY A 304 -20.94 0.68 10.16
N TRP A 305 -21.59 1.69 9.62
CA TRP A 305 -22.46 1.60 8.45
C TRP A 305 -21.97 2.60 7.41
N GLU A 306 -21.75 2.13 6.18
CA GLU A 306 -21.37 2.94 5.04
C GLU A 306 -22.41 2.74 3.93
N ARG A 307 -22.89 3.85 3.38
CA ARG A 307 -23.55 3.88 2.08
C ARG A 307 -22.63 4.63 1.10
N PRO A 308 -21.86 3.89 0.27
CA PRO A 308 -20.83 4.48 -0.59
C PRO A 308 -21.36 5.44 -1.65
N TRP A 309 -22.65 5.35 -1.97
CA TRP A 309 -23.32 6.26 -2.91
C TRP A 309 -24.78 6.46 -2.49
N VAL A 310 -25.20 7.72 -2.34
CA VAL A 310 -26.60 8.10 -2.04
C VAL A 310 -27.32 8.71 -3.24
N ASN A 311 -26.57 9.18 -4.24
CA ASN A 311 -27.10 9.81 -5.45
C ASN A 311 -26.10 9.71 -6.60
N ASP A 312 -26.53 10.10 -7.80
CA ASP A 312 -25.75 10.04 -9.05
C ASP A 312 -24.57 11.02 -9.06
N LYS A 313 -24.48 11.93 -8.07
CA LYS A 313 -23.33 12.83 -7.89
C LYS A 313 -22.19 12.19 -7.10
N GLY A 314 -22.38 10.99 -6.57
CA GLY A 314 -21.38 10.22 -5.81
C GLY A 314 -21.26 10.63 -4.35
N HIS A 315 -22.27 11.31 -3.79
CA HIS A 315 -22.25 11.60 -2.36
C HIS A 315 -22.31 10.29 -1.57
N SER A 316 -21.72 10.24 -0.39
CA SER A 316 -21.75 9.08 0.49
C SER A 316 -22.19 9.49 1.89
N VAL A 317 -22.71 8.54 2.67
CA VAL A 317 -23.00 8.73 4.08
C VAL A 317 -22.43 7.56 4.87
N SER A 318 -21.88 7.85 6.04
CA SER A 318 -21.42 6.84 6.98
C SER A 318 -21.86 7.19 8.40
N ALA A 319 -21.99 6.17 9.24
CA ALA A 319 -22.17 6.34 10.66
C ALA A 319 -21.38 5.27 11.41
N ASP A 320 -20.72 5.67 12.49
CA ASP A 320 -19.95 4.78 13.35
C ASP A 320 -20.45 4.91 14.78
N ILE A 321 -20.68 3.77 15.44
CA ILE A 321 -20.98 3.68 16.86
C ILE A 321 -19.80 2.99 17.53
N PHE A 322 -19.20 3.63 18.52
CA PHE A 322 -18.12 3.08 19.33
C PHE A 322 -18.59 2.91 20.77
N ILE A 323 -18.31 1.75 21.36
CA ILE A 323 -18.71 1.41 22.72
C ILE A 323 -17.54 0.72 23.41
N SER A 324 -17.12 1.28 24.54
CA SER A 324 -16.19 0.72 25.51
C SER A 324 -16.70 1.03 26.92
N ALA A 325 -16.01 0.55 27.96
CA ALA A 325 -16.39 0.87 29.33
C ALA A 325 -16.34 2.39 29.63
N PRO A 326 -15.22 3.11 29.37
CA PRO A 326 -15.13 4.54 29.66
C PRO A 326 -15.69 5.44 28.55
N GLU A 327 -15.86 4.96 27.33
CA GLU A 327 -16.22 5.81 26.18
C GLU A 327 -17.35 5.20 25.36
N GLN A 328 -18.37 6.01 25.07
CA GLN A 328 -19.38 5.73 24.06
C GLN A 328 -19.51 6.91 23.11
N SER A 329 -19.49 6.66 21.81
CA SER A 329 -19.65 7.71 20.81
C SER A 329 -20.43 7.25 19.60
N ILE A 330 -21.13 8.20 18.98
CA ILE A 330 -21.77 8.05 17.68
C ILE A 330 -21.31 9.19 16.78
N THR A 331 -20.86 8.85 15.58
CA THR A 331 -20.52 9.82 14.55
C THR A 331 -21.31 9.53 13.29
N ALA A 332 -21.65 10.58 12.55
CA ALA A 332 -22.26 10.50 11.24
C ALA A 332 -21.56 11.48 10.30
N ASP A 333 -21.13 11.01 9.14
CA ASP A 333 -20.46 11.82 8.11
C ASP A 333 -21.24 11.78 6.80
N TYR A 334 -21.44 12.94 6.19
CA TYR A 334 -21.95 13.09 4.85
C TYR A 334 -20.89 13.72 3.95
N ARG A 335 -20.43 12.95 2.96
CA ARG A 335 -19.34 13.34 2.07
C ARG A 335 -19.84 13.68 0.68
N ILE A 336 -19.37 14.83 0.18
CA ILE A 336 -19.69 15.41 -1.11
C ILE A 336 -18.41 15.48 -1.95
N PRO A 337 -18.20 14.57 -2.91
CA PRO A 337 -17.01 14.63 -3.75
C PRO A 337 -17.04 15.79 -4.76
N ARG A 338 -15.86 16.29 -5.12
CA ARG A 338 -15.67 17.34 -6.13
C ARG A 338 -15.00 16.78 -7.39
N ARG A 339 -13.85 17.32 -7.82
CA ARG A 339 -13.18 16.89 -9.05
C ARG A 339 -12.54 15.51 -8.85
N ASN A 340 -11.64 15.41 -7.88
CA ASN A 340 -11.04 14.14 -7.49
C ASN A 340 -11.80 13.56 -6.29
N ILE A 341 -12.76 12.68 -6.55
CA ILE A 341 -13.59 11.98 -5.56
C ILE A 341 -12.83 11.45 -4.33
N THR A 342 -11.58 11.02 -4.46
CA THR A 342 -10.79 10.47 -3.35
C THR A 342 -10.05 11.52 -2.53
N ARG A 343 -9.69 12.64 -3.18
CA ARG A 343 -8.72 13.64 -2.67
C ARG A 343 -9.27 15.05 -2.53
N ASP A 344 -10.46 15.28 -3.06
CA ASP A 344 -11.11 16.57 -3.22
C ASP A 344 -12.59 16.44 -2.89
N TYR A 345 -12.96 16.75 -1.64
CA TYR A 345 -14.33 16.61 -1.15
C TYR A 345 -14.67 17.61 -0.03
N VAL A 346 -15.96 17.71 0.26
CA VAL A 346 -16.50 18.36 1.46
C VAL A 346 -17.10 17.28 2.35
N SER A 347 -16.87 17.38 3.66
CA SER A 347 -17.49 16.52 4.68
C SER A 347 -18.34 17.36 5.62
N ILE A 348 -19.48 16.82 6.02
CA ILE A 348 -20.30 17.36 7.10
C ILE A 348 -20.41 16.25 8.12
N GLU A 349 -19.83 16.46 9.29
CA GLU A 349 -19.74 15.47 10.35
C GLU A 349 -20.50 15.96 11.58
N ALA A 350 -21.25 15.06 12.19
CA ALA A 350 -21.90 15.27 13.47
C ALA A 350 -21.48 14.15 14.42
N GLY A 351 -21.07 14.51 15.63
CA GLY A 351 -20.63 13.58 16.66
C GLY A 351 -21.31 13.84 17.99
N TYR A 352 -21.60 12.78 18.72
CA TYR A 352 -21.94 12.84 20.13
C TYR A 352 -21.10 11.81 20.88
N GLN A 353 -20.52 12.22 22.00
CA GLN A 353 -19.59 11.41 22.77
C GLN A 353 -19.83 11.60 24.26
N PHE A 354 -19.91 10.48 24.97
CA PHE A 354 -19.85 10.42 26.42
C PHE A 354 -18.53 9.76 26.83
N ILE A 355 -17.83 10.36 27.79
CA ILE A 355 -16.62 9.79 28.40
C ILE A 355 -16.73 9.86 29.92
N ASP A 356 -16.52 8.71 30.57
CA ASP A 356 -16.20 8.58 31.98
C ASP A 356 -14.68 8.41 32.10
N TYR A 357 -14.01 9.39 32.70
CA TYR A 357 -12.56 9.41 32.79
C TYR A 357 -12.08 8.55 33.97
N THR A 358 -11.61 7.33 33.64
CA THR A 358 -11.25 6.25 34.59
C THR A 358 -10.39 6.64 35.82
N ASN A 359 -9.64 7.74 35.76
CA ASN A 359 -8.73 8.21 36.82
C ASN A 359 -9.15 9.55 37.46
N THR A 360 -10.37 10.02 37.19
CA THR A 360 -10.94 11.27 37.72
C THR A 360 -12.42 11.05 38.03
N SER A 361 -13.05 11.97 38.76
CA SER A 361 -14.50 12.00 38.97
C SER A 361 -15.25 12.76 37.85
N ILE A 362 -14.59 12.90 36.70
CA ILE A 362 -15.04 13.70 35.57
C ILE A 362 -15.76 12.82 34.55
N GLU A 363 -16.98 13.21 34.24
CA GLU A 363 -17.78 12.76 33.11
C GLU A 363 -17.91 13.92 32.12
N SER A 364 -17.87 13.60 30.83
CA SER A 364 -17.95 14.60 29.76
C SER A 364 -18.90 14.16 28.67
N GLU A 365 -19.83 15.04 28.32
CA GLU A 365 -20.70 14.95 27.16
C GLU A 365 -20.29 15.97 26.12
N THR A 366 -19.85 15.51 24.96
CA THR A 366 -19.42 16.36 23.84
C THR A 366 -20.36 16.20 22.65
N LEU A 367 -20.95 17.30 22.20
CA LEU A 367 -21.62 17.43 20.91
C LEU A 367 -20.70 18.17 19.94
N SER A 368 -20.47 17.59 18.76
CA SER A 368 -19.68 18.22 17.69
C SER A 368 -20.46 18.29 16.37
N LEU A 369 -20.33 19.41 15.68
CA LEU A 369 -20.78 19.59 14.31
C LEU A 369 -19.69 20.27 13.51
N SER A 370 -19.16 19.60 12.49
CA SER A 370 -18.07 20.14 11.69
C SER A 370 -18.37 20.10 10.19
N ALA A 371 -17.85 21.09 9.49
CA ALA A 371 -17.79 21.10 8.04
C ALA A 371 -16.34 21.19 7.60
N HIS A 372 -15.89 20.20 6.84
CA HIS A 372 -14.52 20.05 6.37
C HIS A 372 -14.43 20.21 4.86
N ARG A 373 -13.31 20.76 4.40
CA ARG A 373 -12.97 20.90 2.99
C ARG A 373 -11.60 20.29 2.78
N TYR A 374 -11.57 19.11 2.17
CA TYR A 374 -10.35 18.36 1.89
C TYR A 374 -9.90 18.55 0.45
N TRP A 375 -8.65 18.94 0.21
CA TRP A 375 -8.06 18.95 -1.14
C TRP A 375 -6.60 18.52 -1.14
N GLN A 376 -6.19 17.88 -2.22
CA GLN A 376 -4.80 17.52 -2.48
C GLN A 376 -4.51 17.80 -3.96
N TYR A 377 -3.43 18.52 -4.21
CA TYR A 377 -2.97 18.83 -5.57
C TYR A 377 -2.44 17.59 -6.27
N ASP A 378 -2.57 17.54 -7.59
CA ASP A 378 -1.95 16.50 -8.40
C ASP A 378 -0.43 16.53 -8.17
N GLU A 379 0.19 15.34 -8.06
CA GLU A 379 1.62 15.14 -7.75
C GLU A 379 2.10 15.60 -6.36
N SER A 380 1.26 16.30 -5.57
CA SER A 380 1.57 16.59 -4.17
C SER A 380 1.15 15.41 -3.27
N PRO A 381 1.99 14.98 -2.31
CA PRO A 381 1.60 13.98 -1.32
C PRO A 381 0.83 14.58 -0.14
N TRP A 382 0.71 15.91 -0.07
CA TRP A 382 0.08 16.63 1.03
C TRP A 382 -1.42 16.83 0.79
N GLN A 383 -2.24 16.40 1.74
CA GLN A 383 -3.66 16.69 1.81
C GLN A 383 -3.91 17.84 2.77
N HIS A 384 -4.68 18.82 2.33
CA HIS A 384 -5.09 19.97 3.10
C HIS A 384 -6.54 19.79 3.58
N ASP A 385 -6.83 20.26 4.78
CA ASP A 385 -8.16 20.29 5.38
C ASP A 385 -8.43 21.69 5.92
N PHE A 386 -9.49 22.33 5.48
CA PHE A 386 -10.03 23.52 6.12
C PHE A 386 -11.36 23.14 6.78
N SER A 387 -11.47 23.42 8.07
CA SER A 387 -12.61 23.01 8.88
C SER A 387 -13.26 24.18 9.59
N ILE A 388 -14.56 24.09 9.84
CA ILE A 388 -15.24 24.86 10.90
C ILE A 388 -15.93 23.85 11.81
N THR A 389 -15.64 23.90 13.11
CA THR A 389 -16.18 22.97 14.11
C THR A 389 -16.93 23.74 15.16
N TYR A 390 -18.21 23.43 15.36
CA TYR A 390 -18.91 23.73 16.60
C TYR A 390 -18.70 22.58 17.57
N LEU A 391 -18.23 22.88 18.78
CA LEU A 391 -18.04 21.92 19.86
C LEU A 391 -18.72 22.46 21.10
N GLN A 392 -19.64 21.70 21.66
CA GLN A 392 -20.23 21.97 22.95
C GLN A 392 -19.89 20.81 23.87
N GLU A 393 -19.28 21.12 25.00
CA GLU A 393 -18.95 20.13 26.02
C GLU A 393 -19.53 20.55 27.35
N THR A 394 -20.25 19.62 27.95
CA THR A 394 -20.71 19.71 29.33
C THR A 394 -19.91 18.71 30.13
N TYR A 395 -19.25 19.17 31.18
CA TYR A 395 -18.48 18.31 32.07
C TYR A 395 -18.79 18.61 33.53
N ASN A 396 -18.72 17.58 34.37
CA ASN A 396 -18.75 17.71 35.82
C ASN A 396 -17.33 17.57 36.38
N GLU A 397 -16.88 18.51 37.22
CA GLU A 397 -15.63 18.40 37.99
C GLU A 397 -16.02 18.17 39.46
N GLY A 398 -16.56 16.98 39.77
CA GLY A 398 -17.02 16.59 41.10
C GLY A 398 -18.18 17.43 41.66
N ASP A 399 -17.88 18.65 42.13
CA ASP A 399 -18.64 19.50 43.05
C ASP A 399 -19.44 20.68 42.41
N GLU A 400 -19.19 21.08 41.16
CA GLU A 400 -19.82 22.29 40.56
C GLU A 400 -20.94 22.02 39.54
N ILE A 401 -21.84 23.02 39.39
CA ILE A 401 -22.87 23.12 38.34
C ILE A 401 -22.24 22.72 37.00
N ASP A 402 -22.86 21.77 36.29
CA ASP A 402 -22.52 21.35 34.92
C ASP A 402 -21.91 22.51 34.12
N THR A 403 -20.60 22.49 33.93
CA THR A 403 -19.93 23.55 33.19
C THR A 403 -20.06 23.23 31.72
N THR A 404 -20.80 24.08 31.01
CA THR A 404 -21.00 23.95 29.58
C THR A 404 -20.18 24.99 28.86
N THR A 405 -19.26 24.55 28.01
CA THR A 405 -18.49 25.42 27.13
C THR A 405 -18.80 25.14 25.68
N SER A 406 -19.15 26.18 24.92
CA SER A 406 -19.39 26.16 23.48
C SER A 406 -18.27 26.87 22.73
N LEU A 407 -17.72 26.24 21.70
CA LEU A 407 -16.65 26.76 20.86
C LEU A 407 -17.05 26.68 19.39
N ILE A 408 -16.79 27.75 18.63
CA ILE A 408 -16.81 27.74 17.16
C ILE A 408 -15.38 27.93 16.68
N MET A 409 -14.83 26.88 16.11
CA MET A 409 -13.40 26.75 15.79
C MET A 409 -13.19 26.55 14.29
N PRO A 410 -12.97 27.61 13.50
CA PRO A 410 -12.26 27.49 12.24
C PRO A 410 -10.87 26.85 12.48
N GLY A 411 -10.49 25.96 11.57
CA GLY A 411 -9.24 25.23 11.65
C GLY A 411 -8.65 24.94 10.28
N TYR A 412 -7.36 24.61 10.31
CA TYR A 412 -6.62 24.17 9.15
C TYR A 412 -5.69 23.03 9.54
N ALA A 413 -5.68 21.97 8.74
CA ALA A 413 -4.75 20.86 8.89
C ALA A 413 -4.06 20.52 7.57
N ILE A 414 -2.86 19.96 7.68
CA ILE A 414 -2.09 19.39 6.58
C ILE A 414 -1.65 18.00 6.98
N ASN A 415 -1.89 17.03 6.11
CA ASN A 415 -1.66 15.61 6.34
C ASN A 415 -0.76 15.05 5.23
N TYR A 416 0.20 14.21 5.60
CA TYR A 416 1.00 13.39 4.72
C TYR A 416 0.89 11.95 5.18
N LEU A 417 0.53 11.05 4.27
CA LEU A 417 0.49 9.62 4.54
C LEU A 417 1.06 8.87 3.34
N GLU A 418 2.12 8.12 3.60
CA GLU A 418 2.71 7.17 2.68
C GLU A 418 2.81 5.84 3.41
N LYS A 419 2.22 4.77 2.84
CA LYS A 419 2.31 3.41 3.38
C LYS A 419 2.36 2.39 2.25
N ASP A 420 3.05 1.28 2.49
CA ASP A 420 3.22 0.19 1.53
C ASP A 420 2.05 -0.82 1.52
N ASN A 421 1.37 -0.99 2.66
CA ASN A 421 0.26 -1.93 2.83
C ASN A 421 -0.73 -1.43 3.89
N ASP A 422 -1.95 -1.96 3.90
CA ASP A 422 -2.97 -1.62 4.90
C ASP A 422 -2.93 -2.47 6.17
N LEU A 423 -2.47 -3.72 6.08
CA LEU A 423 -2.47 -4.67 7.19
C LEU A 423 -1.06 -4.93 7.74
N LEU A 424 -0.10 -5.17 6.84
CA LEU A 424 1.29 -5.44 7.21
C LEU A 424 2.20 -4.30 6.75
N ILE A 425 2.29 -3.27 7.58
CA ILE A 425 3.07 -2.07 7.28
C ILE A 425 4.56 -2.33 7.53
N ASN A 426 5.34 -2.47 6.46
CA ASN A 426 6.80 -2.56 6.55
C ASN A 426 7.45 -1.20 6.35
N PHE A 427 6.79 -0.29 5.65
CA PHE A 427 7.21 1.09 5.49
C PHE A 427 6.02 2.03 5.59
N ALA A 428 6.12 3.01 6.48
CA ALA A 428 5.18 4.12 6.48
C ALA A 428 5.82 5.41 6.98
N ARG A 429 5.30 6.52 6.46
CA ARG A 429 5.58 7.88 6.90
C ARG A 429 4.26 8.61 7.04
N TYR A 430 4.01 9.11 8.23
CA TYR A 430 2.82 9.86 8.57
C TYR A 430 3.23 11.17 9.22
N PHE A 431 2.60 12.26 8.81
CA PHE A 431 2.72 13.55 9.46
C PHE A 431 1.38 14.28 9.39
N LYS A 432 0.97 14.87 10.50
CA LYS A 432 -0.17 15.77 10.57
C LYS A 432 0.20 17.00 11.36
N PHE A 433 -0.16 18.16 10.85
CA PHE A 433 -0.16 19.41 11.59
C PHE A 433 -1.55 20.02 11.51
N SER A 434 -2.06 20.52 12.62
CA SER A 434 -3.38 21.14 12.71
C SER A 434 -3.37 22.35 13.63
N THR A 435 -4.20 23.33 13.30
CA THR A 435 -4.43 24.51 14.11
C THR A 435 -5.91 24.87 14.10
N GLN A 436 -6.46 25.25 15.25
CA GLN A 436 -7.84 25.64 15.45
C GLN A 436 -7.88 26.92 16.28
N VAL A 437 -8.82 27.81 15.96
CA VAL A 437 -8.95 29.11 16.62
C VAL A 437 -10.42 29.34 16.99
N GLY A 438 -10.70 29.59 18.27
CA GLY A 438 -12.01 30.06 18.74
C GLY A 438 -11.90 31.50 19.23
N ARG A 439 -12.98 32.27 19.07
CA ARG A 439 -13.06 33.65 19.56
C ARG A 439 -14.39 33.92 20.23
N ASP A 440 -14.32 34.60 21.37
CA ASP A 440 -15.49 34.95 22.20
C ASP A 440 -16.52 35.79 21.41
N ASN A 441 -16.05 36.75 20.62
CA ASN A 441 -16.87 37.60 19.78
C ASN A 441 -17.35 36.95 18.47
N ALA A 442 -17.05 35.67 18.26
CA ALA A 442 -17.44 34.89 17.10
C ALA A 442 -18.20 33.61 17.48
N GLY A 443 -18.90 33.62 18.63
CA GLY A 443 -19.79 32.55 19.08
C GLY A 443 -19.11 31.43 19.85
N SER A 444 -17.83 31.58 20.23
CA SER A 444 -17.21 30.75 21.27
C SER A 444 -17.43 31.40 22.64
N ASP A 445 -17.31 30.66 23.73
CA ASP A 445 -17.34 31.23 25.09
C ASP A 445 -15.97 31.78 25.50
N ILE A 446 -14.88 31.24 24.93
CA ILE A 446 -13.51 31.67 25.19
C ILE A 446 -12.72 31.96 23.90
N ASN A 447 -11.66 32.77 24.05
CA ASN A 447 -10.64 32.92 23.03
C ASN A 447 -9.63 31.78 23.17
N ILE A 448 -9.48 30.95 22.15
CA ILE A 448 -8.60 29.79 22.16
C ILE A 448 -7.83 29.66 20.85
N VAL A 449 -6.58 29.24 20.95
CA VAL A 449 -5.78 28.75 19.82
C VAL A 449 -5.19 27.41 20.24
N LYS A 450 -5.54 26.34 19.53
CA LYS A 450 -4.98 25.00 19.71
C LYS A 450 -4.16 24.65 18.48
N SER A 451 -2.91 24.25 18.66
CA SER A 451 -2.07 23.73 17.60
C SER A 451 -1.49 22.38 18.01
N PHE A 452 -1.50 21.43 17.09
CA PHE A 452 -1.06 20.06 17.33
C PHE A 452 -0.34 19.50 16.11
N ALA A 453 0.80 18.86 16.33
CA ALA A 453 1.53 18.15 15.31
C ALA A 453 1.88 16.74 15.78
N GLU A 454 1.73 15.77 14.89
CA GLU A 454 2.10 14.38 15.14
C GLU A 454 2.86 13.82 13.93
N GLY A 455 3.78 12.91 14.20
CA GLY A 455 4.54 12.21 13.18
C GLY A 455 4.77 10.77 13.56
N MET A 456 4.72 9.88 12.57
CA MET A 456 5.11 8.49 12.72
C MET A 456 5.93 8.00 11.53
N PHE A 457 6.96 7.22 11.84
CA PHE A 457 7.82 6.56 10.86
C PHE A 457 7.95 5.09 11.20
N ILE A 458 7.64 4.23 10.23
CA ILE A 458 7.81 2.78 10.32
C ILE A 458 8.76 2.36 9.20
N HIS A 459 9.78 1.57 9.54
CA HIS A 459 10.66 0.98 8.53
C HIS A 459 11.17 -0.39 8.95
N THR A 460 11.05 -1.37 8.05
CA THR A 460 11.55 -2.73 8.23
C THR A 460 12.73 -2.99 7.30
N LEU A 461 13.92 -3.18 7.87
CA LEU A 461 15.16 -3.50 7.17
C LEU A 461 15.36 -5.01 7.09
N ASN A 462 15.74 -5.50 5.92
CA ASN A 462 16.02 -6.92 5.65
C ASN A 462 14.91 -7.86 6.15
N GLU A 463 13.64 -7.44 6.01
CA GLU A 463 12.41 -8.15 6.43
C GLU A 463 12.26 -8.44 7.93
N ASN A 464 13.32 -8.25 8.73
CA ASN A 464 13.40 -8.73 10.10
C ASN A 464 13.55 -7.61 11.14
N HIS A 465 14.19 -6.50 10.78
CA HIS A 465 14.51 -5.41 11.73
C HIS A 465 13.56 -4.25 11.55
N ARG A 466 12.53 -4.17 12.39
CA ARG A 466 11.50 -3.13 12.31
C ARG A 466 11.77 -2.04 13.33
N PHE A 467 11.68 -0.80 12.87
CA PHE A 467 11.79 0.41 13.69
C PHE A 467 10.49 1.19 13.57
N THR A 468 9.95 1.62 14.71
CA THR A 468 8.81 2.53 14.78
C THR A 468 9.22 3.74 15.61
N VAL A 469 9.05 4.94 15.06
CA VAL A 469 9.30 6.21 15.75
C VAL A 469 8.02 7.02 15.70
N ARG A 470 7.55 7.50 16.85
CA ARG A 470 6.39 8.39 16.95
C ARG A 470 6.74 9.61 17.78
N ALA A 471 6.20 10.76 17.42
CA ALA A 471 6.29 11.97 18.22
C ALA A 471 5.03 12.82 18.10
N GLU A 472 4.67 13.50 19.18
CA GLU A 472 3.56 14.44 19.24
C GLU A 472 3.99 15.72 19.96
N ILE A 473 3.53 16.86 19.47
CA ILE A 473 3.71 18.16 20.12
C ILE A 473 2.41 18.95 20.03
N GLY A 474 2.07 19.64 21.12
CA GLY A 474 0.81 20.37 21.22
C GLY A 474 0.95 21.62 22.08
N ALA A 475 0.19 22.65 21.71
CA ALA A 475 0.06 23.87 22.51
C ALA A 475 -1.35 24.45 22.43
N ILE A 476 -1.90 24.83 23.57
CA ILE A 476 -3.15 25.56 23.74
C ILE A 476 -2.85 26.90 24.38
N LYS A 477 -3.34 27.97 23.76
CA LYS A 477 -3.36 29.30 24.33
C LYS A 477 -4.82 29.73 24.44
N ALA A 478 -5.29 29.93 25.67
CA ALA A 478 -6.63 30.42 25.96
C ALA A 478 -6.57 31.67 26.85
N ASN A 479 -7.59 32.52 26.80
CA ASN A 479 -7.76 33.63 27.75
C ASN A 479 -8.17 33.13 29.14
N ASP A 480 -8.91 32.03 29.21
CA ASP A 480 -9.19 31.28 30.42
C ASP A 480 -9.00 29.79 30.14
N PHE A 481 -8.06 29.14 30.83
CA PHE A 481 -7.79 27.72 30.64
C PHE A 481 -8.75 26.82 31.42
N SER A 482 -9.33 27.33 32.51
CA SER A 482 -10.30 26.56 33.32
C SER A 482 -11.57 26.23 32.52
N GLN A 483 -11.97 27.13 31.63
CA GLN A 483 -13.07 26.93 30.70
C GLN A 483 -12.68 26.18 29.42
N VAL A 484 -11.43 25.74 29.26
CA VAL A 484 -11.07 24.91 28.10
C VAL A 484 -11.69 23.53 28.31
N PRO A 485 -12.53 23.02 27.39
CA PRO A 485 -13.16 21.72 27.55
C PRO A 485 -12.13 20.58 27.69
N THR A 486 -12.41 19.60 28.55
CA THR A 486 -11.45 18.52 28.86
C THR A 486 -11.19 17.65 27.63
N SER A 487 -12.15 17.45 26.73
CA SER A 487 -11.95 16.70 25.48
C SER A 487 -10.85 17.27 24.57
N ILE A 488 -10.55 18.57 24.69
CA ILE A 488 -9.54 19.24 23.87
C ILE A 488 -8.28 19.65 24.63
N ARG A 489 -8.18 19.41 25.95
CA ARG A 489 -6.93 19.55 26.72
C ARG A 489 -5.92 18.46 26.31
N PHE A 490 -4.65 18.63 26.69
CA PHE A 490 -3.63 17.61 26.41
C PHE A 490 -3.39 16.69 27.60
N TYR A 491 -3.29 15.41 27.31
CA TYR A 491 -2.98 14.35 28.27
C TYR A 491 -1.90 13.44 27.70
N ALA A 492 -1.07 12.85 28.56
CA ALA A 492 -0.12 11.80 28.20
C ALA A 492 -0.30 10.58 29.11
N GLY A 493 0.32 9.46 28.73
CA GLY A 493 0.17 8.17 29.41
C GLY A 493 -0.81 7.22 28.72
N GLY A 494 -0.55 5.91 28.82
CA GLY A 494 -1.34 4.86 28.19
C GLY A 494 -0.68 4.25 26.94
N ASP A 495 -1.43 3.36 26.28
CA ASP A 495 -0.94 2.47 25.22
C ASP A 495 -0.31 3.22 24.03
N GLN A 496 -0.95 4.32 23.60
CA GLN A 496 -0.48 5.18 22.52
C GLN A 496 0.05 6.51 23.06
N SER A 497 0.80 6.54 24.14
CA SER A 497 1.44 7.78 24.59
C SER A 497 2.77 7.47 25.27
N ILE A 498 2.75 7.31 26.60
CA ILE A 498 3.88 6.90 27.41
C ILE A 498 3.48 5.61 28.11
N ARG A 499 3.90 4.47 27.56
CA ARG A 499 3.64 3.16 28.18
C ARG A 499 4.33 3.09 29.54
N GLY A 500 3.77 2.37 30.49
CA GLY A 500 4.21 2.34 31.88
C GLY A 500 3.25 3.08 32.82
N PHE A 501 2.44 3.99 32.29
CA PHE A 501 1.46 4.79 33.04
C PHE A 501 0.03 4.44 32.64
N GLU A 502 -0.95 4.83 33.47
CA GLU A 502 -2.36 4.73 33.08
C GLU A 502 -2.66 5.68 31.93
N TYR A 503 -3.80 5.44 31.28
CA TYR A 503 -4.32 6.34 30.28
C TYR A 503 -4.58 7.73 30.87
N ARG A 504 -4.04 8.77 30.22
CA ARG A 504 -4.16 10.20 30.62
C ARG A 504 -3.61 10.60 31.99
N ASP A 505 -2.85 9.73 32.64
CA ASP A 505 -2.32 9.97 34.00
C ASP A 505 -1.19 11.03 34.04
N ILE A 506 -0.48 11.23 32.92
CA ILE A 506 0.58 12.24 32.84
C ILE A 506 -0.03 13.56 32.37
N SER A 507 -0.44 14.38 33.34
CA SER A 507 -0.92 15.75 33.14
C SER A 507 -0.85 16.56 34.45
N PRO A 508 -1.08 17.89 34.43
CA PRO A 508 -1.32 18.65 35.67
C PRO A 508 -2.46 18.02 36.47
N LYS A 509 -2.30 18.00 37.80
CA LYS A 509 -3.32 17.46 38.71
C LYS A 509 -3.86 18.54 39.62
N ASP A 510 -5.13 18.45 39.99
CA ASP A 510 -5.79 19.35 40.93
C ASP A 510 -6.52 18.55 42.02
N GLU A 511 -6.81 19.23 43.14
CA GLU A 511 -7.50 18.64 44.28
C GLU A 511 -9.02 18.77 44.08
N VAL A 512 -9.69 17.64 43.87
CA VAL A 512 -11.15 17.56 43.61
C VAL A 512 -11.82 16.89 44.80
N THR A 513 -12.88 17.49 45.33
CA THR A 513 -13.67 16.92 46.44
C THR A 513 -14.96 16.32 45.89
N ASP A 514 -15.24 15.08 46.26
CA ASP A 514 -16.48 14.40 45.92
C ASP A 514 -17.62 14.94 46.81
N PRO A 515 -18.69 15.52 46.24
CA PRO A 515 -19.82 16.07 47.00
C PRO A 515 -20.62 15.02 47.79
N GLU A 516 -20.70 13.79 47.28
CA GLU A 516 -21.50 12.72 47.87
C GLU A 516 -20.78 12.07 49.05
N THR A 517 -19.46 11.91 48.95
CA THR A 517 -18.65 11.24 49.99
C THR A 517 -17.91 12.23 50.89
N GLY A 518 -17.69 13.47 50.43
CA GLY A 518 -16.84 14.47 51.07
C GLY A 518 -15.35 14.12 51.03
N GLU A 519 -14.94 13.12 50.22
CA GLU A 519 -13.56 12.69 50.08
C GLU A 519 -12.84 13.55 49.03
N THR A 520 -11.62 13.96 49.37
CA THR A 520 -10.79 14.77 48.47
C THR A 520 -9.75 13.89 47.79
N SER A 521 -9.67 13.98 46.47
CA SER A 521 -8.78 13.20 45.61
C SER A 521 -7.97 14.11 44.68
N ILE A 522 -6.80 13.64 44.24
CA ILE A 522 -5.93 14.38 43.32
C ILE A 522 -6.14 13.83 41.91
N GLU A 523 -6.71 14.65 41.02
CA GLU A 523 -7.23 14.23 39.72
C GLU A 523 -6.50 14.91 38.56
N SER A 524 -6.41 14.22 37.41
CA SER A 524 -5.76 14.72 36.20
C SER A 524 -6.64 15.70 35.43
N ILE A 525 -6.24 16.98 35.36
CA ILE A 525 -7.05 18.04 34.74
C ILE A 525 -6.59 18.45 33.33
N GLY A 526 -5.52 17.86 32.82
CA GLY A 526 -5.01 18.14 31.47
C GLY A 526 -4.16 19.41 31.37
N GLY A 527 -3.28 19.43 30.36
CA GLY A 527 -2.25 20.46 30.19
C GLY A 527 -2.45 21.35 28.96
N LYS A 528 -1.82 22.53 29.01
CA LYS A 528 -1.69 23.47 27.87
C LYS A 528 -0.72 22.98 26.81
N TYR A 529 0.31 22.26 27.20
CA TYR A 529 1.38 21.80 26.33
C TYR A 529 1.49 20.29 26.35
N LEU A 530 1.83 19.71 25.20
CA LEU A 530 2.13 18.29 25.03
C LEU A 530 3.47 18.14 24.33
N ALA A 531 4.28 17.22 24.80
CA ALA A 531 5.42 16.70 24.05
C ALA A 531 5.58 15.22 24.37
N THR A 532 5.44 14.33 23.39
CA THR A 532 5.68 12.90 23.54
C THR A 532 6.57 12.39 22.41
N ALA A 533 7.40 11.40 22.70
CA ALA A 533 8.24 10.72 21.74
C ALA A 533 8.37 9.24 22.13
N SER A 534 8.37 8.36 21.13
CA SER A 534 8.50 6.93 21.31
C SER A 534 9.41 6.36 20.23
N VAL A 535 10.31 5.47 20.64
CA VAL A 535 11.14 4.67 19.74
C VAL A 535 10.98 3.21 20.11
N GLU A 536 10.60 2.40 19.13
CA GLU A 536 10.46 0.96 19.26
C GLU A 536 11.29 0.24 18.21
N TYR A 537 11.97 -0.83 18.64
CA TYR A 537 12.65 -1.78 17.80
C TYR A 537 12.01 -3.16 17.97
N ALA A 538 11.62 -3.79 16.87
CA ALA A 538 11.06 -5.13 16.85
C ALA A 538 11.82 -6.05 15.88
N TYR A 539 12.21 -7.23 16.35
CA TYR A 539 12.93 -8.24 15.58
C TYR A 539 12.06 -9.46 15.29
N ARG A 540 11.96 -9.85 14.01
CA ARG A 540 11.22 -11.05 13.58
C ARG A 540 11.97 -12.32 13.99
N VAL A 541 11.43 -13.04 14.97
CA VAL A 541 11.97 -14.31 15.48
C VAL A 541 11.35 -15.54 14.82
N ALA A 542 10.14 -15.38 14.28
CA ALA A 542 9.45 -16.37 13.47
C ALA A 542 8.51 -15.67 12.48
N GLU A 543 7.93 -16.40 11.53
CA GLU A 543 7.16 -15.84 10.42
C GLU A 543 6.12 -14.79 10.86
N ASN A 544 5.38 -15.06 11.94
CA ASN A 544 4.32 -14.19 12.47
C ASN A 544 4.63 -13.59 13.85
N TRP A 545 5.88 -13.68 14.31
CA TRP A 545 6.26 -13.27 15.66
C TRP A 545 7.44 -12.31 15.65
N ARG A 546 7.30 -11.20 16.36
CA ARG A 546 8.40 -10.29 16.67
C ARG A 546 8.58 -10.16 18.17
N VAL A 547 9.82 -10.01 18.61
CA VAL A 547 10.14 -9.51 19.96
C VAL A 547 10.48 -8.04 19.84
N ALA A 548 10.00 -7.23 20.78
CA ALA A 548 10.11 -5.78 20.72
C ALA A 548 10.72 -5.22 22.02
N ALA A 549 11.44 -4.12 21.88
CA ALA A 549 11.90 -3.27 22.97
C ALA A 549 11.64 -1.81 22.59
N PHE A 550 11.26 -0.99 23.56
CA PHE A 550 10.93 0.41 23.31
C PHE A 550 11.35 1.30 24.47
N THR A 551 11.38 2.60 24.17
CA THR A 551 11.42 3.66 25.17
C THR A 551 10.47 4.77 24.76
N ASP A 552 9.73 5.29 25.72
CA ASP A 552 8.84 6.44 25.55
C ASP A 552 9.33 7.58 26.47
N ALA A 553 9.12 8.82 26.06
CA ALA A 553 9.43 9.99 26.86
C ALA A 553 8.47 11.13 26.53
N GLY A 554 8.03 11.87 27.53
CA GLY A 554 7.14 13.00 27.31
C GLY A 554 6.54 13.62 28.56
N THR A 555 5.66 14.59 28.35
CA THR A 555 4.88 15.26 29.39
C THR A 555 3.66 15.96 28.78
N ALA A 556 2.60 16.09 29.56
CA ALA A 556 1.58 17.12 29.36
C ALA A 556 1.61 18.08 30.54
N THR A 557 1.69 19.39 30.29
CA THR A 557 1.99 20.37 31.35
C THR A 557 1.43 21.77 31.07
N ASN A 558 1.30 22.56 32.13
CA ASN A 558 1.04 24.00 32.08
C ASN A 558 2.33 24.84 32.19
N ASP A 559 3.46 24.21 32.54
CA ASP A 559 4.77 24.82 32.71
C ASP A 559 5.82 24.06 31.89
N THR A 560 6.48 24.75 30.96
CA THR A 560 7.49 24.14 30.08
C THR A 560 8.77 23.72 30.81
N SER A 561 8.94 24.09 32.08
CA SER A 561 10.06 23.65 32.92
C SER A 561 9.82 22.32 33.63
N THR A 562 8.61 21.74 33.53
CA THR A 562 8.28 20.43 34.09
C THR A 562 9.22 19.34 33.57
N SER A 563 9.68 18.48 34.48
CA SER A 563 10.52 17.33 34.15
C SER A 563 9.79 16.35 33.24
N LEU A 564 10.56 15.74 32.32
CA LEU A 564 10.04 14.71 31.43
C LEU A 564 9.82 13.41 32.19
N THR A 565 8.68 12.78 31.91
CA THR A 565 8.41 11.39 32.27
C THR A 565 8.99 10.49 31.20
N TYR A 566 9.58 9.36 31.57
CA TYR A 566 10.12 8.40 30.62
C TYR A 566 9.75 6.97 31.00
N SER A 567 9.81 6.08 30.02
CA SER A 567 9.58 4.65 30.24
C SER A 567 10.44 3.81 29.33
N VAL A 568 10.63 2.57 29.76
CA VAL A 568 11.27 1.52 28.96
C VAL A 568 10.47 0.24 29.10
N GLY A 569 10.45 -0.56 28.04
CA GLY A 569 9.76 -1.83 28.11
C GLY A 569 10.16 -2.79 27.02
N SER A 570 9.62 -3.99 27.14
CA SER A 570 9.78 -5.06 26.16
C SER A 570 8.45 -5.72 25.90
N GLY A 571 8.32 -6.35 24.74
CA GLY A 571 7.05 -6.92 24.32
C GLY A 571 7.21 -7.90 23.18
N PHE A 572 6.08 -8.36 22.66
CA PHE A 572 6.03 -9.17 21.46
C PHE A 572 4.89 -8.72 20.57
N HIS A 573 5.09 -8.90 19.27
CA HIS A 573 4.06 -8.73 18.26
C HIS A 573 3.70 -10.10 17.70
N TRP A 574 2.41 -10.37 17.62
CA TRP A 574 1.87 -11.53 16.92
C TRP A 574 0.99 -11.06 15.77
N LEU A 575 1.39 -11.37 14.55
CA LEU A 575 0.56 -11.16 13.36
C LEU A 575 -0.45 -12.31 13.29
N SER A 576 -1.63 -12.10 13.86
CA SER A 576 -2.70 -13.09 13.78
C SER A 576 -3.41 -13.02 12.42
N PRO A 577 -4.15 -14.07 12.01
CA PRO A 577 -4.96 -14.05 10.79
C PRO A 577 -6.01 -12.92 10.74
N ILE A 578 -6.37 -12.35 11.89
CA ILE A 578 -7.38 -11.30 12.04
C ILE A 578 -6.79 -9.92 12.33
N GLY A 579 -5.46 -9.79 12.38
CA GLY A 579 -4.76 -8.53 12.61
C GLY A 579 -3.59 -8.63 13.62
N PRO A 580 -2.76 -7.59 13.72
CA PRO A 580 -1.63 -7.58 14.65
C PRO A 580 -2.07 -7.42 16.11
N VAL A 581 -1.44 -8.20 16.99
CA VAL A 581 -1.56 -8.18 18.44
C VAL A 581 -0.23 -7.75 19.01
N ARG A 582 -0.22 -6.75 19.91
CA ARG A 582 1.02 -6.26 20.54
C ARG A 582 0.84 -6.28 22.05
N VAL A 583 1.78 -6.91 22.74
CA VAL A 583 1.78 -7.01 24.20
C VAL A 583 3.10 -6.47 24.71
N TYR A 584 3.05 -5.60 25.71
CA TYR A 584 4.24 -5.01 26.31
C TYR A 584 4.16 -5.06 27.82
N VAL A 585 5.31 -5.24 28.46
CA VAL A 585 5.53 -4.92 29.88
C VAL A 585 6.41 -3.69 29.91
N ALA A 586 5.91 -2.64 30.57
CA ALA A 586 6.51 -1.32 30.61
C ALA A 586 6.81 -0.92 32.05
N ARG A 587 7.94 -0.25 32.25
CA ARG A 587 8.28 0.42 33.51
C ARG A 587 8.35 1.92 33.28
N GLY A 588 7.47 2.66 33.96
CA GLY A 588 7.41 4.12 33.93
C GLY A 588 8.23 4.76 35.04
N PHE A 589 8.82 5.91 34.75
CA PHE A 589 9.55 6.75 35.70
C PHE A 589 9.07 8.20 35.54
N SER A 590 8.34 8.68 36.52
CA SER A 590 7.97 10.08 36.68
C SER A 590 8.70 10.64 37.92
N PRO A 591 8.67 11.96 38.15
CA PRO A 591 9.26 12.56 39.35
C PRO A 591 8.66 12.00 40.65
N ASP A 592 7.37 11.67 40.61
CA ASP A 592 6.57 11.37 41.79
C ASP A 592 6.38 9.85 41.98
N GLU A 593 6.53 9.06 40.93
CA GLU A 593 6.29 7.62 40.99
C GLU A 593 7.10 6.77 40.01
N THR A 594 7.16 5.48 40.30
CA THR A 594 7.69 4.45 39.40
C THR A 594 6.66 3.34 39.30
N THR A 595 6.22 3.06 38.08
CA THR A 595 5.06 2.23 37.79
C THR A 595 5.43 1.04 36.90
N TRP A 596 4.67 -0.05 37.02
CA TRP A 596 4.72 -1.18 36.10
C TRP A 596 3.34 -1.38 35.49
N ARG A 597 3.30 -1.51 34.16
CA ARG A 597 2.06 -1.73 33.40
C ARG A 597 2.25 -2.82 32.37
N LEU A 598 1.20 -3.61 32.20
CA LEU A 598 1.00 -4.43 31.01
C LEU A 598 0.19 -3.59 30.01
N HIS A 599 0.60 -3.61 28.75
CA HIS A 599 -0.15 -3.01 27.65
C HIS A 599 -0.54 -4.08 26.64
N LEU A 600 -1.78 -4.03 26.16
CA LEU A 600 -2.31 -4.93 25.14
C LEU A 600 -2.99 -4.11 24.06
N MET A 601 -2.50 -4.19 22.82
CA MET A 601 -3.06 -3.48 21.68
C MET A 601 -3.45 -4.47 20.58
N LEU A 602 -4.68 -4.34 20.08
CA LEU A 602 -5.23 -5.11 18.97
C LEU A 602 -5.56 -4.18 17.81
N GLY A 603 -5.08 -4.51 16.61
CA GLY A 603 -5.32 -3.76 15.39
C GLY A 603 -4.08 -3.02 14.85
N PRO A 604 -4.19 -2.46 13.63
CA PRO A 604 -3.07 -1.82 12.93
C PRO A 604 -2.47 -0.66 13.71
N GLU A 605 -1.24 -0.30 13.37
CA GLU A 605 -0.50 0.82 13.96
C GLU A 605 -0.90 2.19 13.38
N LEU A 606 -1.40 2.21 12.14
CA LEU A 606 -1.84 3.39 11.39
C LEU A 606 -3.31 3.28 11.00
#